data_AF-W5MS94-F1
#
_entry.id   AF-W5MS94-F1
#
_cell.length_a   1.000
_cell.length_b   1.000
_cell.length_c   1.000
_cell.angle_alpha   90.00
_cell.angle_beta   90.00
_cell.angle_gamma   90.00
#
_symmetry.space_group_name_H-M   'P 1'
#
loop_
_entity.id
_entity.type
_entity.pdbx_description
1 polymer ?
#
loop_
_entity_poly.entity_id
_entity_poly.type
_entity_poly.pdbx_seq_one_letter_code
_entity_poly.pdbx_strand_id
1 'polypeptide(L)'
;FVSSDEYKSFLKRLPADRFLNTSVILQYWTADSSLQHRYGQLDASTKQLLGKAQRIVRKLFTLSKRCPKQPKISLPRERPISFWLNRAQSVLYCTEHSAPGTFSEEAHSCTCAFEHLVCQGTVPCLVAEGAACASCAPDNITRCNSCHPGYVLHQGTCRPAVAGSLDHYVNFDTDVPDAEAKYLLQHLDSRMEIHAIYISSDVRLGTWFNPSWRKRMLLTLKSNKNKSNLIHILLGISFQICSTQNSTLEPVPAIYVNPFGGSHSESWFMPVNQQDFPDWERTKLDPSLQCYNWTLLLGSKWKSFFETVHIYLRSRIRSDDPNSNETIFYEPLDPDDRSSNLGYMKINSFRVFGYSMHFDPEGIKDLILQLDYPYTQGSQDSALLMLLEMRDRINRLSPPGQQRLDLFSCLLRHRLKLSTSEVVRIRDSLQMFSSKLPNSSDPELGQLCS
;
A
#
# COMPACT_ATOMS: atom_id res chain seq x y z
N PHE A 1 56.60 0.95 -2.31
CA PHE A 1 55.35 0.54 -1.64
C PHE A 1 54.36 -0.03 -2.65
N VAL A 2 53.84 0.74 -3.60
CA VAL A 2 52.88 0.25 -4.63
C VAL A 2 53.35 -0.99 -5.41
N SER A 3 54.67 -1.12 -5.64
CA SER A 3 55.25 -2.28 -6.32
C SER A 3 55.38 -3.54 -5.45
N SER A 4 55.14 -3.45 -4.14
CA SER A 4 55.36 -4.56 -3.21
C SER A 4 54.25 -5.61 -3.32
N ASP A 5 54.60 -6.87 -3.07
CA ASP A 5 53.68 -7.99 -3.22
C ASP A 5 52.59 -7.97 -2.15
N GLU A 6 52.85 -7.40 -0.97
CA GLU A 6 51.87 -7.21 0.09
C GLU A 6 50.77 -6.23 -0.34
N TYR A 7 51.14 -5.11 -0.98
CA TYR A 7 50.16 -4.13 -1.48
C TYR A 7 49.33 -4.70 -2.63
N LYS A 8 49.97 -5.42 -3.57
CA LYS A 8 49.24 -6.11 -4.65
C LYS A 8 48.31 -7.20 -4.13
N SER A 9 48.73 -7.94 -3.10
CA SER A 9 47.92 -8.98 -2.46
C SER A 9 46.73 -8.40 -1.72
N PHE A 10 46.92 -7.28 -1.01
CA PHE A 10 45.84 -6.54 -0.38
C PHE A 10 44.76 -6.15 -1.40
N LEU A 11 45.15 -5.54 -2.52
CA LEU A 11 44.20 -5.14 -3.58
C LEU A 11 43.41 -6.34 -4.15
N LYS A 12 44.04 -7.51 -4.29
CA LYS A 12 43.37 -8.73 -4.76
C LYS A 12 42.37 -9.31 -3.76
N ARG A 13 42.51 -9.01 -2.46
CA ARG A 13 41.59 -9.49 -1.41
C ARG A 13 40.40 -8.58 -1.18
N LEU A 14 40.40 -7.37 -1.75
CA LEU A 14 39.28 -6.44 -1.62
C LEU A 14 38.05 -6.96 -2.39
N PRO A 15 36.83 -6.81 -1.83
CA PRO A 15 35.61 -7.21 -2.52
C PRO A 15 35.42 -6.44 -3.85
N ALA A 16 35.12 -7.16 -4.92
CA ALA A 16 34.86 -6.57 -6.25
C ALA A 16 33.36 -6.48 -6.59
N ASP A 17 32.50 -7.01 -5.71
CA ASP A 17 31.04 -7.10 -5.84
C ASP A 17 30.33 -5.78 -5.47
N ARG A 18 30.96 -4.94 -4.66
CA ARG A 18 30.38 -3.71 -4.11
C ARG A 18 31.34 -2.54 -4.19
N PHE A 19 30.81 -1.31 -4.20
CA PHE A 19 31.63 -0.11 -4.05
C PHE A 19 32.27 -0.04 -2.66
N LEU A 20 33.54 0.35 -2.61
CA LEU A 20 34.31 0.51 -1.38
C LEU A 20 34.71 1.98 -1.25
N ASN A 21 34.17 2.65 -0.23
CA ASN A 21 34.63 3.97 0.19
C ASN A 21 35.97 3.87 0.94
N THR A 22 36.66 5.00 1.08
CA THR A 22 37.94 5.11 1.78
C THR A 22 37.88 4.59 3.22
N SER A 23 36.74 4.72 3.91
CA SER A 23 36.54 4.20 5.27
C SER A 23 36.54 2.66 5.33
N VAL A 24 35.85 1.99 4.39
CA VAL A 24 35.81 0.53 4.30
C VAL A 24 37.18 -0.01 3.87
N ILE A 25 37.85 0.64 2.91
CA ILE A 25 39.22 0.28 2.53
C ILE A 25 40.16 0.40 3.73
N LEU A 26 40.00 1.43 4.57
CA LEU A 26 40.78 1.58 5.80
C LEU A 26 40.53 0.43 6.79
N GLN A 27 39.29 -0.03 6.96
CA GLN A 27 38.99 -1.18 7.82
C GLN A 27 39.75 -2.44 7.35
N TYR A 28 39.68 -2.77 6.05
CA TYR A 28 40.44 -3.87 5.47
C TYR A 28 41.96 -3.66 5.62
N TRP A 29 42.42 -2.43 5.43
CA TRP A 29 43.83 -2.07 5.60
C TRP A 29 44.31 -2.29 7.04
N THR A 30 43.49 -1.96 8.04
CA THR A 30 43.82 -2.21 9.46
C THR A 30 43.77 -3.68 9.85
N ALA A 31 42.95 -4.49 9.17
CA ALA A 31 42.85 -5.92 9.40
C ALA A 31 44.01 -6.72 8.77
N ASP A 32 44.69 -6.19 7.74
CA ASP A 32 45.80 -6.87 7.08
C ASP A 32 47.14 -6.69 7.80
N SER A 33 47.51 -7.66 8.63
CA SER A 33 48.77 -7.65 9.40
C SER A 33 50.02 -7.60 8.51
N SER A 34 50.01 -8.23 7.34
CA SER A 34 51.15 -8.27 6.42
C SER A 34 51.43 -6.90 5.80
N LEU A 35 50.36 -6.20 5.41
CA LEU A 35 50.43 -4.85 4.87
C LEU A 35 50.87 -3.84 5.93
N GLN A 36 50.31 -3.95 7.14
CA GLN A 36 50.68 -3.11 8.28
C GLN A 36 52.17 -3.23 8.62
N HIS A 37 52.68 -4.46 8.69
CA HIS A 37 54.09 -4.70 8.98
C HIS A 37 55.01 -4.07 7.91
N ARG A 38 54.66 -4.26 6.63
CA ARG A 38 55.42 -3.68 5.51
C ARG A 38 55.38 -2.15 5.52
N TYR A 39 54.22 -1.57 5.80
CA TYR A 39 54.06 -0.12 5.92
C TYR A 39 54.90 0.44 7.09
N GLY A 40 54.85 -0.20 8.26
CA GLY A 40 55.66 0.18 9.43
C GLY A 40 57.17 0.10 9.18
N GLN A 41 57.65 -0.93 8.47
CA GLN A 41 59.06 -1.04 8.09
C GLN A 41 59.50 0.11 7.17
N LEU A 42 58.66 0.48 6.21
CA LEU A 42 58.94 1.59 5.29
C LEU A 42 58.89 2.95 5.99
N ASP A 43 57.95 3.15 6.90
CA ASP A 43 57.87 4.37 7.71
C ASP A 43 59.14 4.56 8.56
N ALA A 44 59.58 3.52 9.26
CA ALA A 44 60.82 3.55 10.04
C ALA A 44 62.06 3.85 9.17
N SER A 45 62.17 3.20 8.01
CA SER A 45 63.26 3.46 7.05
C SER A 45 63.22 4.89 6.49
N THR A 46 62.03 5.39 6.16
CA THR A 46 61.83 6.75 5.63
C THR A 46 62.19 7.80 6.68
N LYS A 47 61.79 7.61 7.94
CA LYS A 47 62.19 8.49 9.06
C LYS A 47 63.71 8.50 9.25
N GLN A 48 64.38 7.35 9.13
CA GLN A 48 65.83 7.27 9.20
C GLN A 48 66.51 8.00 8.03
N LEU A 49 66.02 7.82 6.80
CA LEU A 49 66.52 8.50 5.60
C LEU A 49 66.29 10.01 5.66
N LEU A 50 65.12 10.45 6.09
CA LEU A 50 64.80 11.86 6.29
C LEU A 50 65.75 12.48 7.33
N GLY A 51 65.99 11.80 8.45
CA GLY A 51 66.95 12.25 9.45
C GLY A 51 68.37 12.37 8.91
N LYS A 52 68.82 11.41 8.10
CA LYS A 52 70.13 11.49 7.40
C LYS A 52 70.18 12.64 6.41
N ALA A 53 69.14 12.81 5.58
CA ALA A 53 69.04 13.88 4.61
C ALA A 53 69.07 15.25 5.29
N GLN A 54 68.29 15.45 6.36
CA GLN A 54 68.30 16.67 7.15
C GLN A 54 69.68 16.97 7.75
N ARG A 55 70.40 15.94 8.25
CA ARG A 55 71.78 16.12 8.74
C ARG A 55 72.74 16.55 7.62
N ILE A 56 72.64 15.95 6.43
CA ILE A 56 73.46 16.32 5.26
C ILE A 56 73.12 17.74 4.81
N VAL A 57 71.84 18.08 4.71
CA VAL A 57 71.36 19.42 4.37
C VAL A 57 71.89 20.45 5.35
N ARG A 58 71.85 20.19 6.67
CA ARG A 58 72.46 21.07 7.68
C ARG A 58 73.97 21.24 7.46
N LYS A 59 74.70 20.17 7.17
CA LYS A 59 76.15 20.25 6.85
C LYS A 59 76.40 21.09 5.59
N LEU A 60 75.61 20.88 4.54
CA LEU A 60 75.68 21.66 3.30
C LEU A 60 75.40 23.14 3.56
N PHE A 61 74.40 23.48 4.38
CA PHE A 61 74.13 24.86 4.78
C PHE A 61 75.28 25.50 5.56
N THR A 62 75.95 24.74 6.44
CA THR A 62 77.14 25.23 7.15
C THR A 62 78.30 25.52 6.19
N LEU A 63 78.50 24.67 5.17
CA LEU A 63 79.51 24.86 4.13
C LEU A 63 79.14 25.96 3.13
N SER A 64 77.85 26.13 2.84
CA SER A 64 77.32 27.11 1.89
C SER A 64 77.28 28.53 2.45
N LYS A 65 77.71 28.78 3.69
CA LYS A 65 77.99 30.15 4.19
C LYS A 65 78.96 30.94 3.28
N ARG A 66 79.66 30.28 2.35
CA ARG A 66 80.55 30.86 1.33
C ARG A 66 79.94 30.93 -0.09
N CYS A 67 78.69 30.50 -0.30
CA CYS A 67 78.03 30.51 -1.60
C CYS A 67 77.13 31.76 -1.76
N PRO A 68 77.26 32.54 -2.86
CA PRO A 68 76.44 33.74 -3.09
C PRO A 68 74.98 33.45 -3.49
N LYS A 69 74.61 32.19 -3.78
CA LYS A 69 73.23 31.77 -4.05
C LYS A 69 72.81 30.63 -3.12
N GLN A 70 71.64 30.74 -2.49
CA GLN A 70 71.08 29.68 -1.65
C GLN A 70 70.60 28.50 -2.51
N PRO A 71 70.98 27.25 -2.18
CA PRO A 71 70.48 26.08 -2.87
C PRO A 71 69.00 25.83 -2.53
N LYS A 72 68.16 25.67 -3.56
CA LYS A 72 66.75 25.27 -3.39
C LYS A 72 66.69 23.75 -3.28
N ILE A 73 66.58 23.24 -2.05
CA ILE A 73 66.48 21.80 -1.78
C ILE A 73 65.01 21.46 -1.53
N SER A 74 64.38 20.77 -2.47
CA SER A 74 63.04 20.21 -2.30
C SER A 74 63.13 18.78 -1.75
N LEU A 75 62.78 18.59 -0.48
CA LEU A 75 62.62 17.25 0.09
C LEU A 75 61.29 16.64 -0.36
N PRO A 76 61.23 15.32 -0.61
CA PRO A 76 59.97 14.63 -0.85
C PRO A 76 59.02 14.82 0.34
N ARG A 77 57.77 15.21 0.08
CA ARG A 77 56.73 15.31 1.11
C ARG A 77 56.32 13.92 1.58
N GLU A 78 56.16 13.74 2.88
CA GLU A 78 55.60 12.52 3.46
C GLU A 78 54.17 12.29 2.95
N ARG A 79 53.87 11.04 2.59
CA ARG A 79 52.57 10.66 2.05
C ARG A 79 51.74 10.03 3.18
N PRO A 80 50.62 10.66 3.59
CA PRO A 80 49.77 10.13 4.66
C PRO A 80 49.05 8.86 4.21
N ILE A 81 48.46 8.12 5.15
CA ILE A 81 47.67 6.92 4.85
C ILE A 81 46.51 7.21 3.90
N SER A 82 45.87 8.38 4.01
CA SER A 82 44.79 8.82 3.12
C SER A 82 45.23 8.87 1.65
N PHE A 83 46.48 9.25 1.37
CA PHE A 83 47.03 9.20 0.02
C PHE A 83 47.04 7.76 -0.52
N TRP A 84 47.40 6.77 0.32
CA TRP A 84 47.45 5.37 -0.07
C TRP A 84 46.07 4.74 -0.22
N LEU A 85 45.10 5.15 0.60
CA LEU A 85 43.69 4.76 0.46
C LEU A 85 43.10 5.28 -0.86
N ASN A 86 43.26 6.57 -1.15
CA ASN A 86 42.84 7.15 -2.43
C ASN A 86 43.57 6.49 -3.62
N ARG A 87 44.84 6.14 -3.44
CA ARG A 87 45.58 5.41 -4.48
C ARG A 87 45.04 3.99 -4.67
N ALA A 88 44.70 3.28 -3.61
CA ALA A 88 44.08 1.96 -3.70
C ALA A 88 42.73 2.03 -4.42
N GLN A 89 41.89 3.00 -4.04
CA GLN A 89 40.61 3.25 -4.70
C GLN A 89 40.76 3.63 -6.18
N SER A 90 41.76 4.46 -6.51
CA SER A 90 42.08 4.80 -7.90
C SER A 90 42.57 3.59 -8.71
N VAL A 91 43.23 2.61 -8.08
CA VAL A 91 43.62 1.34 -8.73
C VAL A 91 42.44 0.37 -8.85
N LEU A 92 41.41 0.50 -8.01
CA LEU A 92 40.19 -0.30 -8.16
C LEU A 92 39.32 0.23 -9.30
N TYR A 93 39.18 1.55 -9.41
CA TYR A 93 38.18 2.17 -10.27
C TYR A 93 38.72 2.98 -11.44
N CYS A 94 40.04 3.23 -11.57
CA CYS A 94 40.60 4.11 -12.61
C CYS A 94 41.75 3.51 -13.42
N THR A 95 41.88 2.18 -13.48
CA THR A 95 42.97 1.50 -14.21
C THR A 95 42.48 0.59 -15.32
N GLU A 96 41.31 0.88 -15.90
CA GLU A 96 40.89 0.21 -17.13
C GLU A 96 41.84 0.64 -18.26
N HIS A 97 42.39 -0.33 -19.00
CA HIS A 97 43.41 -0.13 -20.06
C HIS A 97 44.78 0.41 -19.62
N SER A 98 45.22 0.18 -18.38
CA SER A 98 46.56 0.53 -17.87
C SER A 98 46.91 2.03 -17.82
N ALA A 99 45.93 2.91 -18.08
CA ALA A 99 46.08 4.34 -17.90
C ALA A 99 45.98 4.72 -16.40
N PRO A 100 46.93 5.50 -15.84
CA PRO A 100 46.83 5.95 -14.46
C PRO A 100 45.82 7.12 -14.33
N GLY A 101 44.72 6.88 -13.61
CA GLY A 101 43.78 7.93 -13.18
C GLY A 101 43.80 8.21 -11.68
N THR A 102 43.09 9.28 -11.28
CA THR A 102 42.76 9.58 -9.87
C THR A 102 41.24 9.52 -9.70
N PHE A 103 40.76 8.73 -8.75
CA PHE A 103 39.34 8.61 -8.45
C PHE A 103 38.87 9.72 -7.51
N SER A 104 37.73 10.34 -7.82
CA SER A 104 37.01 11.24 -6.93
C SER A 104 35.80 10.52 -6.32
N GLU A 105 35.78 10.41 -4.99
CA GLU A 105 34.62 9.85 -4.27
C GLU A 105 33.38 10.75 -4.39
N GLU A 106 33.52 12.07 -4.48
CA GLU A 106 32.36 12.98 -4.57
C GLU A 106 31.66 12.91 -5.92
N ALA A 107 32.44 12.72 -7.00
CA ALA A 107 31.94 12.71 -8.36
C ALA A 107 31.82 11.29 -8.95
N HIS A 108 32.14 10.24 -8.16
CA HIS A 108 32.22 8.83 -8.57
C HIS A 108 32.91 8.62 -9.94
N SER A 109 33.92 9.43 -10.23
CA SER A 109 34.55 9.49 -11.55
C SER A 109 36.05 9.64 -11.46
N CYS A 110 36.73 9.19 -12.50
CA CYS A 110 38.17 9.21 -12.66
C CYS A 110 38.61 10.42 -13.47
N THR A 111 39.52 11.21 -12.92
CA THR A 111 40.29 12.18 -13.70
C THR A 111 41.51 11.48 -14.30
N CYS A 112 41.56 11.37 -15.63
CA CYS A 112 42.62 10.71 -16.37
C CYS A 112 43.78 11.65 -16.67
N ALA A 113 45.00 11.11 -16.79
CA ALA A 113 46.12 11.88 -17.32
C ALA A 113 45.88 12.26 -18.78
N PHE A 114 46.38 13.44 -19.20
CA PHE A 114 46.09 14.13 -20.47
C PHE A 114 46.24 13.30 -21.77
N GLU A 115 46.89 12.13 -21.74
CA GLU A 115 47.12 11.28 -22.91
C GLU A 115 46.01 10.23 -23.16
N HIS A 116 45.10 10.00 -22.20
CA HIS A 116 44.03 9.00 -22.34
C HIS A 116 42.63 9.61 -22.13
N LEU A 117 41.73 9.39 -23.10
CA LEU A 117 40.34 9.88 -23.09
C LEU A 117 39.42 9.11 -22.12
N VAL A 118 39.74 7.85 -21.78
CA VAL A 118 38.94 7.02 -20.87
C VAL A 118 39.87 6.18 -20.00
N CYS A 119 39.86 6.41 -18.70
CA CYS A 119 40.54 5.58 -17.68
C CYS A 119 39.55 5.07 -16.62
N GLN A 120 38.27 5.43 -16.76
CA GLN A 120 37.20 5.01 -15.85
C GLN A 120 37.03 3.50 -15.94
N GLY A 121 37.17 2.84 -14.79
CA GLY A 121 36.83 1.45 -14.58
C GLY A 121 35.38 1.28 -14.11
N THR A 122 34.86 0.07 -14.25
CA THR A 122 33.51 -0.28 -13.77
C THR A 122 33.40 -0.09 -12.25
N VAL A 123 32.52 0.82 -11.81
CA VAL A 123 32.17 1.01 -10.40
C VAL A 123 31.03 0.04 -10.04
N PRO A 124 31.20 -0.89 -9.08
CA PRO A 124 30.13 -1.82 -8.70
C PRO A 124 28.95 -1.12 -8.01
N CYS A 125 27.93 -1.91 -7.69
CA CYS A 125 26.74 -1.51 -6.94
C CYS A 125 27.05 -0.63 -5.71
N LEU A 126 26.31 0.49 -5.57
CA LEU A 126 26.24 1.25 -4.31
C LEU A 126 25.26 0.56 -3.36
N VAL A 127 25.77 0.05 -2.25
CA VAL A 127 24.97 -0.57 -1.19
C VAL A 127 24.45 0.54 -0.28
N ALA A 128 23.13 0.63 -0.07
CA ALA A 128 22.52 1.54 0.91
C ALA A 128 22.63 0.97 2.34
N GLU A 129 21.85 1.47 3.31
CA GLU A 129 21.72 0.83 4.63
C GLU A 129 21.16 -0.59 4.50
N GLY A 130 22.05 -1.59 4.36
CA GLY A 130 21.69 -3.00 4.19
C GLY A 130 22.67 -3.78 3.32
N ALA A 131 22.23 -4.94 2.82
CA ALA A 131 23.02 -5.85 1.98
C ALA A 131 22.65 -5.78 0.48
N ALA A 132 21.82 -4.83 0.05
CA ALA A 132 21.31 -4.76 -1.32
C ALA A 132 21.49 -3.39 -1.99
N CYS A 133 21.37 -3.41 -3.31
CA CYS A 133 21.82 -2.32 -4.17
C CYS A 133 20.82 -1.16 -4.28
N ALA A 134 21.33 0.07 -4.25
CA ALA A 134 20.57 1.29 -4.53
C ALA A 134 20.76 1.78 -5.97
N SER A 135 21.97 1.67 -6.53
CA SER A 135 22.24 2.01 -7.93
C SER A 135 23.38 1.17 -8.49
N CYS A 136 23.24 0.86 -9.78
CA CYS A 136 24.10 -0.02 -10.55
C CYS A 136 24.78 0.79 -11.65
N ALA A 137 26.02 0.45 -11.99
CA ALA A 137 26.71 1.13 -13.10
C ALA A 137 25.93 0.92 -14.43
N PRO A 138 25.76 2.00 -15.23
CA PRO A 138 25.01 1.95 -16.48
C PRO A 138 25.64 1.01 -17.51
N ASP A 139 26.97 0.89 -17.48
CA ASP A 139 27.74 0.13 -18.49
C ASP A 139 27.80 -1.37 -18.21
N ASN A 140 27.40 -1.84 -17.02
CA ASN A 140 27.53 -3.25 -16.63
C ASN A 140 26.41 -3.73 -15.68
N ILE A 141 25.18 -3.64 -16.17
CA ILE A 141 23.93 -3.98 -15.46
C ILE A 141 23.97 -5.39 -14.83
N THR A 142 24.68 -6.35 -15.44
CA THR A 142 24.75 -7.75 -15.02
C THR A 142 25.55 -7.99 -13.73
N ARG A 143 26.33 -7.02 -13.25
CA ARG A 143 27.02 -7.11 -11.94
C ARG A 143 26.13 -6.74 -10.76
N CYS A 144 24.98 -6.13 -11.01
CA CYS A 144 23.93 -5.97 -10.01
C CYS A 144 23.04 -7.21 -10.00
N ASN A 145 23.20 -8.06 -8.98
CA ASN A 145 22.46 -9.32 -8.90
C ASN A 145 20.96 -9.09 -8.63
N SER A 146 20.60 -8.14 -7.76
CA SER A 146 19.21 -7.79 -7.43
C SER A 146 19.08 -6.45 -6.68
N CYS A 147 17.93 -5.78 -6.83
CA CYS A 147 17.52 -4.65 -5.99
C CYS A 147 16.89 -5.14 -4.67
N HIS A 148 16.68 -4.23 -3.72
CA HIS A 148 15.89 -4.53 -2.51
C HIS A 148 14.49 -5.09 -2.88
N PRO A 149 13.90 -5.98 -2.06
CA PRO A 149 12.52 -6.44 -2.26
C PRO A 149 11.57 -5.26 -2.44
N GLY A 150 10.72 -5.33 -3.46
CA GLY A 150 9.84 -4.21 -3.83
C GLY A 150 10.52 -3.06 -4.59
N TYR A 151 11.74 -3.26 -5.09
CA TYR A 151 12.39 -2.37 -6.06
C TYR A 151 12.75 -3.12 -7.34
N VAL A 152 12.61 -2.46 -8.49
CA VAL A 152 12.99 -2.96 -9.80
C VAL A 152 14.13 -2.12 -10.37
N LEU A 153 15.05 -2.76 -11.08
CA LEU A 153 16.14 -2.08 -11.76
C LEU A 153 15.61 -1.42 -13.03
N HIS A 154 15.57 -0.09 -13.05
CA HIS A 154 15.17 0.69 -14.22
C HIS A 154 16.32 1.63 -14.61
N GLN A 155 16.91 1.41 -15.79
CA GLN A 155 18.03 2.22 -16.32
C GLN A 155 19.18 2.38 -15.31
N GLY A 156 19.63 1.28 -14.69
CA GLY A 156 20.74 1.30 -13.72
C GLY A 156 20.39 1.83 -12.33
N THR A 157 19.15 2.25 -12.07
CA THR A 157 18.72 2.70 -10.74
C THR A 157 17.66 1.77 -10.18
N CYS A 158 17.77 1.38 -8.90
CA CYS A 158 16.70 0.63 -8.24
C CYS A 158 15.58 1.62 -7.87
N ARG A 159 14.41 1.48 -8.50
CA ARG A 159 13.20 2.27 -8.21
C ARG A 159 12.15 1.41 -7.53
N PRO A 160 11.28 1.97 -6.66
CA PRO A 160 10.17 1.21 -6.10
C PRO A 160 9.36 0.55 -7.21
N ALA A 161 9.15 -0.75 -7.06
CA ALA A 161 8.35 -1.54 -7.96
C ALA A 161 6.90 -1.10 -7.81
N VAL A 162 6.32 -0.64 -8.92
CA VAL A 162 4.90 -0.27 -8.97
C VAL A 162 4.13 -1.51 -9.40
N ALA A 163 2.99 -1.77 -8.76
CA ALA A 163 2.10 -2.84 -9.16
C ALA A 163 1.66 -2.65 -10.63
N GLY A 164 1.49 -3.77 -11.35
CA GLY A 164 0.87 -3.75 -12.67
C GLY A 164 -0.59 -3.28 -12.62
N SER A 165 -1.20 -3.08 -13.79
CA SER A 165 -2.62 -2.72 -13.84
C SER A 165 -3.50 -3.82 -13.23
N LEU A 166 -4.53 -3.42 -12.50
CA LEU A 166 -5.53 -4.32 -11.90
C LEU A 166 -6.76 -4.53 -12.81
N ASP A 167 -6.82 -3.90 -13.98
CA ASP A 167 -8.01 -3.88 -14.84
C ASP A 167 -8.48 -5.28 -15.27
N HIS A 168 -7.54 -6.24 -15.35
CA HIS A 168 -7.82 -7.63 -15.64
C HIS A 168 -8.52 -8.38 -14.49
N TYR A 169 -8.36 -7.91 -13.25
CA TYR A 169 -8.92 -8.55 -12.05
C TYR A 169 -10.17 -7.84 -11.55
N VAL A 170 -10.10 -6.52 -11.38
CA VAL A 170 -11.18 -5.68 -10.88
C VAL A 170 -11.12 -4.32 -11.59
N ASN A 171 -12.19 -3.97 -12.29
CA ASN A 171 -12.29 -2.68 -12.95
C ASN A 171 -12.83 -1.62 -11.99
N PHE A 172 -12.00 -0.64 -11.63
CA PHE A 172 -12.36 0.48 -10.75
C PHE A 172 -12.72 1.78 -11.50
N ASP A 173 -12.65 1.82 -12.83
CA ASP A 173 -12.79 3.04 -13.63
C ASP A 173 -14.25 3.51 -13.81
N THR A 174 -15.22 2.78 -13.27
CA THR A 174 -16.65 3.09 -13.37
C THR A 174 -17.13 4.02 -12.26
N ASP A 175 -16.45 5.14 -12.03
CA ASP A 175 -16.90 6.15 -11.07
C ASP A 175 -17.83 7.19 -11.72
N VAL A 176 -19.05 7.29 -11.19
CA VAL A 176 -20.03 8.30 -11.59
C VAL A 176 -19.80 9.57 -10.75
N PRO A 177 -19.68 10.76 -11.35
CA PRO A 177 -19.56 12.01 -10.61
C PRO A 177 -20.74 12.22 -9.65
N ASP A 178 -20.49 12.76 -8.45
CA ASP A 178 -21.52 12.90 -7.41
C ASP A 178 -22.74 13.71 -7.87
N ALA A 179 -22.55 14.75 -8.69
CA ALA A 179 -23.65 15.56 -9.22
C ALA A 179 -24.58 14.74 -10.14
N GLU A 180 -23.99 13.90 -10.99
CA GLU A 180 -24.73 13.02 -11.89
C GLU A 180 -25.41 11.90 -11.09
N ALA A 181 -24.68 11.23 -10.20
CA ALA A 181 -25.24 10.19 -9.33
C ALA A 181 -26.41 10.72 -8.51
N LYS A 182 -26.29 11.91 -7.92
CA LYS A 182 -27.39 12.55 -7.17
C LYS A 182 -28.60 12.80 -8.06
N TYR A 183 -28.41 13.36 -9.26
CA TYR A 183 -29.51 13.62 -10.19
C TYR A 183 -30.24 12.34 -10.58
N LEU A 184 -29.51 11.29 -10.97
CA LEU A 184 -30.08 10.01 -11.39
C LEU A 184 -30.81 9.30 -10.24
N LEU A 185 -30.26 9.33 -9.04
CA LEU A 185 -30.89 8.71 -7.86
C LEU A 185 -32.15 9.45 -7.41
N GLN A 186 -32.16 10.78 -7.45
CA GLN A 186 -33.36 11.57 -7.12
C GLN A 186 -34.53 11.29 -8.08
N HIS A 187 -34.22 10.98 -9.35
CA HIS A 187 -35.21 10.60 -10.36
C HIS A 187 -35.49 9.10 -10.40
N LEU A 188 -34.87 8.30 -9.51
CA LEU A 188 -35.00 6.85 -9.44
C LEU A 188 -34.75 6.18 -10.82
N ASP A 189 -33.75 6.68 -11.55
CA ASP A 189 -33.42 6.25 -12.90
C ASP A 189 -32.99 4.76 -12.93
N SER A 190 -33.61 3.98 -13.81
CA SER A 190 -33.38 2.54 -13.91
C SER A 190 -31.97 2.17 -14.37
N ARG A 191 -31.21 3.11 -14.95
CA ARG A 191 -29.80 2.89 -15.34
C ARG A 191 -28.89 2.65 -14.13
N MET A 192 -29.25 3.19 -12.97
CA MET A 192 -28.52 2.96 -11.72
C MET A 192 -29.13 1.85 -10.88
N GLU A 193 -30.26 1.27 -11.27
CA GLU A 193 -30.91 0.23 -10.49
C GLU A 193 -30.13 -1.08 -10.61
N ILE A 194 -29.67 -1.60 -9.47
CA ILE A 194 -29.06 -2.93 -9.41
C ILE A 194 -30.17 -3.92 -9.12
N HIS A 195 -30.31 -4.89 -10.02
CA HIS A 195 -31.26 -5.97 -9.82
C HIS A 195 -30.92 -6.75 -8.54
N ALA A 196 -31.83 -6.71 -7.56
CA ALA A 196 -31.70 -7.44 -6.31
C ALA A 196 -32.98 -8.24 -6.02
N ILE A 197 -32.80 -9.42 -5.46
CA ILE A 197 -33.88 -10.33 -5.11
C ILE A 197 -34.35 -10.01 -3.69
N TYR A 198 -35.64 -9.72 -3.56
CA TYR A 198 -36.29 -9.53 -2.26
C TYR A 198 -36.57 -10.86 -1.57
N ILE A 199 -36.14 -10.96 -0.31
CA ILE A 199 -36.27 -12.13 0.55
C ILE A 199 -36.77 -11.66 1.92
N SER A 200 -37.97 -12.09 2.29
CA SER A 200 -38.51 -11.90 3.65
C SER A 200 -39.52 -12.98 3.98
N SER A 201 -39.47 -13.50 5.20
CA SER A 201 -40.51 -14.36 5.76
C SER A 201 -41.65 -13.57 6.41
N ASP A 202 -41.39 -12.32 6.80
CA ASP A 202 -42.31 -11.52 7.62
C ASP A 202 -43.24 -10.66 6.75
N VAL A 203 -42.73 -10.07 5.67
CA VAL A 203 -43.45 -9.09 4.84
C VAL A 203 -43.39 -9.49 3.38
N ARG A 204 -44.54 -9.49 2.69
CA ARG A 204 -44.60 -9.64 1.24
C ARG A 204 -44.80 -8.28 0.57
N LEU A 205 -44.02 -8.00 -0.47
CA LEU A 205 -44.19 -6.79 -1.26
C LEU A 205 -45.61 -6.74 -1.86
N GLY A 206 -46.19 -5.54 -1.90
CA GLY A 206 -47.53 -5.32 -2.43
C GLY A 206 -48.68 -5.74 -1.52
N THR A 207 -48.41 -6.22 -0.30
CA THR A 207 -49.46 -6.65 0.66
C THR A 207 -49.50 -5.77 1.90
N TRP A 208 -50.71 -5.55 2.43
CA TRP A 208 -50.89 -4.86 3.70
C TRP A 208 -50.57 -5.79 4.87
N PHE A 209 -49.81 -5.32 5.84
CA PHE A 209 -49.45 -6.04 7.05
C PHE A 209 -49.62 -5.15 8.27
N ASN A 210 -49.83 -5.78 9.43
CA ASN A 210 -49.86 -5.07 10.70
C ASN A 210 -48.42 -5.00 11.26
N PRO A 211 -47.79 -3.81 11.28
CA PRO A 211 -46.43 -3.64 11.82
C PRO A 211 -46.33 -3.85 13.34
N SER A 212 -47.45 -3.90 14.09
CA SER A 212 -47.43 -4.13 15.55
C SER A 212 -47.32 -5.60 15.94
N TRP A 213 -47.57 -6.54 15.03
CA TRP A 213 -47.57 -7.98 15.35
C TRP A 213 -46.15 -8.50 15.66
N ARG A 214 -45.09 -7.92 15.08
CA ARG A 214 -43.72 -8.33 15.36
C ARG A 214 -42.83 -7.14 15.69
N LYS A 215 -42.02 -7.30 16.75
CA LYS A 215 -41.04 -6.30 17.20
C LYS A 215 -40.00 -5.94 16.13
N ARG A 216 -39.62 -6.90 15.28
CA ARG A 216 -38.60 -6.75 14.24
C ARG A 216 -39.00 -7.59 13.04
N MET A 217 -39.21 -6.95 11.89
CA MET A 217 -39.42 -7.64 10.62
C MET A 217 -38.14 -7.54 9.80
N LEU A 218 -37.66 -8.67 9.30
CA LEU A 218 -36.44 -8.70 8.49
C LEU A 218 -36.78 -8.67 7.00
N LEU A 219 -36.27 -7.66 6.32
CA LEU A 219 -36.34 -7.51 4.87
C LEU A 219 -34.91 -7.67 4.33
N THR A 220 -34.70 -8.51 3.33
CA THR A 220 -33.38 -8.71 2.75
C THR A 220 -33.42 -8.50 1.25
N LEU A 221 -32.47 -7.73 0.71
CA LEU A 221 -32.17 -7.67 -0.71
C LEU A 221 -30.84 -8.34 -0.98
N LYS A 222 -30.80 -9.21 -1.99
CA LYS A 222 -29.58 -9.87 -2.42
C LYS A 222 -29.31 -9.57 -3.89
N SER A 223 -28.20 -8.91 -4.20
CA SER A 223 -27.84 -8.47 -5.56
C SER A 223 -27.57 -9.65 -6.49
N ASN A 224 -27.07 -10.77 -5.97
CA ASN A 224 -26.72 -11.89 -6.82
C ASN A 224 -26.82 -13.27 -6.16
N LYS A 225 -27.38 -14.25 -6.87
CA LYS A 225 -27.29 -15.67 -6.48
C LYS A 225 -26.36 -16.47 -7.40
N ASN A 226 -26.16 -16.01 -8.65
CA ASN A 226 -25.66 -16.86 -9.73
C ASN A 226 -24.52 -16.27 -10.58
N LYS A 227 -24.22 -14.95 -10.55
CA LYS A 227 -23.10 -14.36 -11.31
C LYS A 227 -21.94 -14.02 -10.38
N SER A 228 -20.97 -14.94 -10.28
CA SER A 228 -19.76 -14.76 -9.46
C SER A 228 -18.80 -13.69 -9.98
N ASN A 229 -18.94 -13.26 -11.23
CA ASN A 229 -18.02 -12.38 -11.94
C ASN A 229 -18.38 -10.87 -11.87
N LEU A 230 -19.36 -10.52 -11.03
CA LEU A 230 -19.74 -9.14 -10.77
C LEU A 230 -19.74 -8.87 -9.28
N ILE A 231 -19.22 -7.70 -8.90
CA ILE A 231 -19.34 -7.13 -7.56
C ILE A 231 -20.03 -5.77 -7.69
N HIS A 232 -20.78 -5.39 -6.66
CA HIS A 232 -21.70 -4.25 -6.74
C HIS A 232 -21.33 -3.17 -5.74
N ILE A 233 -21.37 -1.91 -6.16
CA ILE A 233 -21.21 -0.74 -5.30
C ILE A 233 -22.59 -0.17 -5.00
N LEU A 234 -22.86 0.08 -3.72
CA LEU A 234 -24.08 0.67 -3.22
C LEU A 234 -23.93 2.20 -3.20
N LEU A 235 -24.84 2.90 -3.88
CA LEU A 235 -24.91 4.36 -3.88
C LEU A 235 -26.19 4.88 -3.22
N GLY A 236 -27.27 4.09 -3.22
CA GLY A 236 -28.51 4.50 -2.59
C GLY A 236 -29.51 3.38 -2.45
N ILE A 237 -30.51 3.64 -1.61
CA ILE A 237 -31.58 2.70 -1.27
C ILE A 237 -32.90 3.44 -1.39
N SER A 238 -33.90 2.87 -2.06
CA SER A 238 -35.25 3.44 -2.05
C SER A 238 -36.31 2.37 -1.79
N PHE A 239 -37.27 2.69 -0.94
CA PHE A 239 -38.44 1.86 -0.78
C PHE A 239 -39.72 2.68 -0.64
N GLN A 240 -40.78 2.15 -1.23
CA GLN A 240 -42.09 2.79 -1.27
C GLN A 240 -42.95 2.20 -0.16
N ILE A 241 -43.32 3.03 0.81
CA ILE A 241 -44.15 2.66 1.96
C ILE A 241 -45.47 3.40 1.87
N CYS A 242 -46.56 2.68 2.05
CA CYS A 242 -47.89 3.23 2.25
C CYS A 242 -48.40 2.88 3.65
N SER A 243 -49.06 3.82 4.29
CA SER A 243 -49.80 3.60 5.53
C SER A 243 -51.29 3.94 5.35
N THR A 244 -52.13 3.45 6.25
CA THR A 244 -53.54 3.85 6.33
C THR A 244 -53.66 5.30 6.84
N GLN A 245 -54.68 6.06 6.40
CA GLN A 245 -54.81 7.51 6.68
C GLN A 245 -54.73 7.89 8.18
N ASN A 246 -55.19 7.02 9.08
CA ASN A 246 -55.18 7.26 10.54
C ASN A 246 -54.05 6.51 11.27
N SER A 247 -53.01 6.05 10.56
CA SER A 247 -51.91 5.36 11.22
C SER A 247 -51.06 6.34 12.01
N THR A 248 -50.84 6.02 13.29
CA THR A 248 -49.90 6.73 14.16
C THR A 248 -48.49 6.15 14.07
N LEU A 249 -48.27 5.15 13.21
CA LEU A 249 -47.00 4.43 13.13
C LEU A 249 -46.08 5.02 12.07
N GLU A 250 -44.84 5.24 12.48
CA GLU A 250 -43.75 5.65 11.61
C GLU A 250 -42.72 4.51 11.49
N PRO A 251 -42.33 4.12 10.26
CA PRO A 251 -41.33 3.09 10.05
C PRO A 251 -39.93 3.60 10.41
N VAL A 252 -39.17 2.77 11.12
CA VAL A 252 -37.78 3.02 11.51
C VAL A 252 -36.91 1.89 10.96
N PRO A 253 -36.32 2.04 9.76
CA PRO A 253 -35.46 1.03 9.17
C PRO A 253 -34.05 1.09 9.78
N ALA A 254 -33.54 -0.04 10.29
CA ALA A 254 -32.14 -0.22 10.64
C ALA A 254 -31.47 -1.06 9.54
N ILE A 255 -30.46 -0.50 8.86
CA ILE A 255 -29.84 -1.11 7.69
C ILE A 255 -28.47 -1.69 8.05
N TYR A 256 -28.24 -2.91 7.63
CA TYR A 256 -26.99 -3.63 7.71
C TYR A 256 -26.59 -4.10 6.32
N VAL A 257 -25.36 -3.81 5.91
CA VAL A 257 -24.86 -4.15 4.56
C VAL A 257 -23.74 -5.16 4.66
N ASN A 258 -23.92 -6.29 3.99
CA ASN A 258 -22.89 -7.29 3.79
C ASN A 258 -22.24 -7.07 2.40
N PRO A 259 -20.92 -6.84 2.32
CA PRO A 259 -20.26 -6.51 1.06
C PRO A 259 -20.16 -7.67 0.07
N PHE A 260 -20.01 -8.92 0.52
CA PHE A 260 -19.65 -10.05 -0.36
C PHE A 260 -20.34 -11.38 -0.06
N GLY A 261 -21.08 -11.46 1.05
CA GLY A 261 -21.77 -12.64 1.54
C GLY A 261 -23.26 -12.37 1.80
N GLY A 262 -23.85 -13.16 2.70
CA GLY A 262 -25.24 -12.99 3.12
C GLY A 262 -25.47 -13.17 4.61
N SER A 263 -24.38 -13.19 5.40
CA SER A 263 -24.48 -13.30 6.84
C SER A 263 -24.75 -11.93 7.44
N HIS A 264 -25.73 -11.87 8.32
CA HIS A 264 -26.02 -10.66 9.09
C HIS A 264 -24.88 -10.29 10.05
N SER A 265 -24.16 -11.28 10.60
CA SER A 265 -23.07 -11.03 11.55
C SER A 265 -21.84 -10.39 10.91
N GLU A 266 -21.70 -10.50 9.60
CA GLU A 266 -20.58 -9.96 8.79
C GLU A 266 -21.03 -8.71 8.03
N SER A 267 -22.04 -8.02 8.55
CA SER A 267 -22.60 -6.79 7.97
C SER A 267 -22.21 -5.59 8.81
N TRP A 268 -21.85 -4.49 8.15
CA TRP A 268 -21.65 -3.22 8.83
C TRP A 268 -22.98 -2.48 8.96
N PHE A 269 -23.15 -1.71 10.04
CA PHE A 269 -24.37 -0.97 10.32
C PHE A 269 -24.32 0.42 9.68
N MET A 270 -25.38 0.82 8.97
CA MET A 270 -25.51 2.18 8.44
C MET A 270 -25.96 3.14 9.55
N PRO A 271 -25.15 4.16 9.91
CA PRO A 271 -25.46 5.09 10.99
C PRO A 271 -26.44 6.19 10.55
N VAL A 272 -27.62 5.80 10.05
CA VAL A 272 -28.68 6.74 9.68
C VAL A 272 -29.07 7.56 10.90
N ASN A 273 -29.30 8.87 10.72
CA ASN A 273 -29.56 9.87 11.76
C ASN A 273 -28.35 10.28 12.63
N GLN A 274 -27.13 9.82 12.31
CA GLN A 274 -25.91 10.35 12.97
C GLN A 274 -25.40 11.60 12.25
N GLN A 275 -24.64 12.42 12.98
CA GLN A 275 -23.98 13.60 12.43
C GLN A 275 -23.06 13.21 11.26
N ASP A 276 -23.10 13.96 10.16
CA ASP A 276 -22.35 13.73 8.91
C ASP A 276 -22.74 12.50 8.06
N PHE A 277 -23.77 11.75 8.46
CA PHE A 277 -24.35 10.68 7.65
C PHE A 277 -25.66 11.14 6.97
N PRO A 278 -25.92 10.77 5.69
CA PRO A 278 -27.14 11.14 4.99
C PRO A 278 -28.41 10.59 5.66
N ASP A 279 -29.49 11.38 5.63
CA ASP A 279 -30.80 10.96 6.15
C ASP A 279 -31.79 10.65 5.01
N TRP A 280 -32.93 10.07 5.34
CA TRP A 280 -34.00 9.71 4.43
C TRP A 280 -34.70 10.93 3.84
N GLU A 281 -34.69 11.04 2.51
CA GLU A 281 -35.54 11.95 1.76
C GLU A 281 -36.91 11.29 1.52
N ARG A 282 -37.99 11.97 1.97
CA ARG A 282 -39.36 11.48 1.85
C ARG A 282 -40.12 12.26 0.78
N THR A 283 -40.56 11.58 -0.26
CA THR A 283 -41.34 12.18 -1.35
C THR A 283 -42.73 11.55 -1.37
N LYS A 284 -43.78 12.38 -1.18
CA LYS A 284 -45.17 11.91 -1.20
C LYS A 284 -45.60 11.59 -2.63
N LEU A 285 -46.19 10.42 -2.84
CA LEU A 285 -46.55 9.92 -4.18
C LEU A 285 -47.96 10.31 -4.64
N ASP A 286 -48.92 10.27 -3.73
CA ASP A 286 -50.31 10.59 -4.00
C ASP A 286 -50.84 11.45 -2.85
N PRO A 287 -51.43 12.63 -3.10
CA PRO A 287 -52.00 13.45 -2.04
C PRO A 287 -53.12 12.74 -1.25
N SER A 288 -53.84 11.80 -1.86
CA SER A 288 -54.99 11.10 -1.28
C SER A 288 -54.62 9.89 -0.40
N LEU A 289 -53.44 9.31 -0.60
CA LEU A 289 -52.93 8.16 0.16
C LEU A 289 -51.71 8.57 1.01
N GLN A 290 -51.51 7.93 2.16
CA GLN A 290 -50.29 8.14 2.96
C GLN A 290 -49.15 7.27 2.40
N CYS A 291 -48.79 7.50 1.13
CA CYS A 291 -47.73 6.78 0.42
C CYS A 291 -46.53 7.68 0.16
N TYR A 292 -45.35 7.21 0.56
CA TYR A 292 -44.10 7.93 0.46
C TYR A 292 -43.00 7.05 -0.15
N ASN A 293 -42.17 7.64 -0.99
CA ASN A 293 -40.87 7.10 -1.35
C ASN A 293 -39.85 7.57 -0.32
N TRP A 294 -39.21 6.61 0.33
CA TRP A 294 -38.11 6.84 1.25
C TRP A 294 -36.82 6.53 0.51
N THR A 295 -36.01 7.55 0.25
CA THR A 295 -34.76 7.39 -0.49
C THR A 295 -33.59 7.84 0.37
N LEU A 296 -32.58 6.98 0.49
CA LEU A 296 -31.33 7.25 1.19
C LEU A 296 -30.21 7.31 0.14
N LEU A 297 -29.52 8.45 0.08
CA LEU A 297 -28.43 8.71 -0.86
C LEU A 297 -27.10 8.68 -0.10
N LEU A 298 -26.20 7.75 -0.41
CA LEU A 298 -24.93 7.62 0.30
C LEU A 298 -23.86 8.61 -0.19
N GLY A 299 -23.87 8.92 -1.48
CA GLY A 299 -22.84 9.73 -2.15
C GLY A 299 -21.46 9.05 -2.19
N SER A 300 -20.46 9.74 -2.74
CA SER A 300 -19.08 9.21 -2.86
C SER A 300 -18.42 8.86 -1.53
N LYS A 301 -18.75 9.55 -0.44
CA LYS A 301 -18.14 9.36 0.88
C LYS A 301 -18.53 8.03 1.54
N TRP A 302 -19.79 7.62 1.37
CA TRP A 302 -20.35 6.44 2.07
C TRP A 302 -20.62 5.26 1.12
N LYS A 303 -20.26 5.37 -0.17
CA LYS A 303 -20.37 4.26 -1.12
C LYS A 303 -19.50 3.09 -0.66
N SER A 304 -20.05 1.89 -0.74
CA SER A 304 -19.34 0.67 -0.35
C SER A 304 -19.87 -0.53 -1.13
N PHE A 305 -19.15 -1.64 -1.05
CA PHE A 305 -19.59 -2.90 -1.64
C PHE A 305 -20.87 -3.42 -0.99
N PHE A 306 -21.70 -4.10 -1.79
CA PHE A 306 -22.81 -4.89 -1.26
C PHE A 306 -23.09 -6.14 -2.10
N GLU A 307 -23.39 -7.22 -1.38
CA GLU A 307 -23.99 -8.44 -1.91
C GLU A 307 -25.39 -8.61 -1.30
N THR A 308 -25.52 -8.31 -0.01
CA THR A 308 -26.77 -8.42 0.74
C THR A 308 -27.03 -7.19 1.59
N VAL A 309 -28.24 -6.65 1.51
CA VAL A 309 -28.72 -5.57 2.38
C VAL A 309 -29.81 -6.13 3.29
N HIS A 310 -29.56 -6.13 4.59
CA HIS A 310 -30.52 -6.52 5.61
C HIS A 310 -31.15 -5.27 6.22
N ILE A 311 -32.47 -5.21 6.26
CA ILE A 311 -33.22 -4.14 6.91
C ILE A 311 -34.07 -4.74 8.01
N TYR A 312 -33.82 -4.32 9.24
CA TYR A 312 -34.78 -4.52 10.32
C TYR A 312 -35.75 -3.35 10.33
N LEU A 313 -36.96 -3.63 9.87
CA LEU A 313 -38.05 -2.69 9.96
C LEU A 313 -38.68 -2.78 11.34
N ARG A 314 -38.71 -1.65 12.03
CA ARG A 314 -39.49 -1.43 13.24
C ARG A 314 -40.51 -0.33 13.01
N SER A 315 -41.48 -0.21 13.91
CA SER A 315 -42.41 0.92 13.92
C SER A 315 -42.34 1.64 15.26
N ARG A 316 -42.46 2.97 15.24
CA ARG A 316 -42.63 3.82 16.43
C ARG A 316 -43.97 4.53 16.36
N ILE A 317 -44.61 4.77 17.50
CA ILE A 317 -45.81 5.60 17.58
C ILE A 317 -45.37 7.06 17.54
N ARG A 318 -45.95 7.86 16.65
CA ARG A 318 -45.74 9.32 16.59
C ARG A 318 -46.28 9.94 17.89
N SER A 319 -45.41 10.59 18.64
CA SER A 319 -45.77 11.44 19.79
C SER A 319 -45.88 12.88 19.31
N ASP A 320 -46.94 13.59 19.69
CA ASP A 320 -47.12 15.02 19.39
C ASP A 320 -46.41 15.94 20.42
N ASP A 321 -45.69 15.38 21.39
CA ASP A 321 -45.13 16.12 22.53
C ASP A 321 -43.61 16.39 22.39
N PRO A 322 -43.18 17.65 22.13
CA PRO A 322 -41.79 18.00 21.80
C PRO A 322 -40.80 17.89 22.99
N ASN A 323 -41.30 17.66 24.21
CA ASN A 323 -40.49 17.45 25.42
C ASN A 323 -40.49 16.00 25.92
N SER A 324 -41.16 15.08 25.23
CA SER A 324 -41.06 13.66 25.56
C SER A 324 -39.72 13.12 25.08
N ASN A 325 -38.90 12.56 25.97
CA ASN A 325 -37.74 11.76 25.55
C ASN A 325 -38.27 10.71 24.58
N GLU A 326 -37.90 10.79 23.30
CA GLU A 326 -38.32 9.85 22.26
C GLU A 326 -37.79 8.45 22.59
N THR A 327 -38.50 7.72 23.45
CA THR A 327 -38.21 6.33 23.71
C THR A 327 -38.68 5.57 22.48
N ILE A 328 -37.72 5.10 21.68
CA ILE A 328 -37.93 4.04 20.70
C ILE A 328 -38.79 2.98 21.40
N PHE A 329 -40.05 2.80 20.99
CA PHE A 329 -40.98 1.91 21.69
C PHE A 329 -40.34 0.51 21.85
N TYR A 330 -40.03 0.12 23.10
CA TYR A 330 -39.30 -1.12 23.42
C TYR A 330 -40.21 -2.28 23.85
N GLU A 331 -41.50 -2.03 24.12
CA GLU A 331 -42.45 -3.06 24.59
C GLU A 331 -43.51 -3.42 23.55
N PRO A 332 -43.76 -4.72 23.32
CA PRO A 332 -44.89 -5.16 22.52
C PRO A 332 -46.15 -4.82 23.33
N LEU A 333 -47.13 -4.19 22.68
CA LEU A 333 -48.42 -3.96 23.33
C LEU A 333 -49.03 -5.29 23.74
N ASP A 334 -49.55 -5.34 24.97
CA ASP A 334 -50.26 -6.51 25.45
C ASP A 334 -51.43 -6.84 24.51
N PRO A 335 -51.64 -8.12 24.16
CA PRO A 335 -52.67 -8.54 23.21
C PRO A 335 -54.10 -8.22 23.66
N ASP A 336 -54.30 -7.84 24.93
CA ASP A 336 -55.58 -7.40 25.48
C ASP A 336 -55.91 -5.93 25.17
N ASP A 337 -54.95 -5.13 24.68
CA ASP A 337 -55.19 -3.74 24.28
C ASP A 337 -55.68 -3.65 22.83
N ARG A 338 -56.77 -4.38 22.54
CA ARG A 338 -57.44 -4.45 21.22
C ARG A 338 -58.09 -3.13 20.78
N SER A 339 -57.88 -2.05 21.53
CA SER A 339 -58.49 -0.73 21.36
C SER A 339 -57.66 0.23 20.48
N SER A 340 -56.37 -0.04 20.26
CA SER A 340 -55.51 0.82 19.44
C SER A 340 -55.21 0.20 18.07
N ASN A 341 -56.09 0.42 17.10
CA ASN A 341 -55.79 0.09 15.70
C ASN A 341 -54.76 1.10 15.15
N LEU A 342 -53.48 0.86 15.43
CA LEU A 342 -52.35 1.74 15.10
C LEU A 342 -52.10 1.90 13.58
N GLY A 343 -52.85 1.15 12.76
CA GLY A 343 -52.85 1.22 11.31
C GLY A 343 -52.06 0.11 10.63
N TYR A 344 -52.30 -0.05 9.33
CA TYR A 344 -51.59 -1.03 8.50
C TYR A 344 -50.54 -0.34 7.63
N MET A 345 -49.50 -1.08 7.29
CA MET A 345 -48.46 -0.65 6.35
C MET A 345 -48.40 -1.58 5.14
N LYS A 346 -47.94 -1.05 4.02
CA LYS A 346 -47.71 -1.79 2.78
C LYS A 346 -46.41 -1.30 2.17
N ILE A 347 -45.49 -2.22 1.87
CA ILE A 347 -44.28 -1.93 1.10
C ILE A 347 -44.53 -2.34 -0.35
N ASN A 348 -44.56 -1.39 -1.27
CA ASN A 348 -44.87 -1.69 -2.69
C ASN A 348 -43.62 -2.15 -3.44
N SER A 349 -42.52 -1.43 -3.28
CA SER A 349 -41.26 -1.70 -3.98
C SER A 349 -40.08 -1.43 -3.07
N PHE A 350 -39.00 -2.16 -3.33
CA PHE A 350 -37.73 -1.98 -2.64
C PHE A 350 -36.62 -2.12 -3.67
N ARG A 351 -35.81 -1.07 -3.83
CA ARG A 351 -34.77 -0.94 -4.86
C ARG A 351 -33.45 -0.51 -4.24
N VAL A 352 -32.37 -1.00 -4.83
CA VAL A 352 -30.99 -0.56 -4.54
C VAL A 352 -30.40 0.02 -5.81
N PHE A 353 -29.62 1.06 -5.62
CA PHE A 353 -29.00 1.79 -6.71
C PHE A 353 -27.48 1.83 -6.56
N GLY A 354 -26.80 1.81 -7.69
CA GLY A 354 -25.35 1.69 -7.75
C GLY A 354 -24.84 1.33 -9.14
N TYR A 355 -23.65 0.73 -9.17
CA TYR A 355 -23.07 0.17 -10.39
C TYR A 355 -22.42 -1.19 -10.12
N SER A 356 -22.24 -1.96 -11.19
CA SER A 356 -21.62 -3.28 -11.14
C SER A 356 -20.24 -3.21 -11.78
N MET A 357 -19.25 -3.80 -11.14
CA MET A 357 -17.89 -3.89 -11.62
C MET A 357 -17.58 -5.33 -12.01
N HIS A 358 -16.81 -5.51 -13.08
CA HIS A 358 -16.31 -6.82 -13.44
C HIS A 358 -15.27 -7.29 -12.42
N PHE A 359 -15.35 -8.58 -12.10
CA PHE A 359 -14.53 -9.24 -11.11
C PHE A 359 -14.12 -10.60 -11.65
N ASP A 360 -12.82 -10.85 -11.78
CA ASP A 360 -12.29 -12.15 -12.21
C ASP A 360 -11.77 -12.96 -10.99
N PRO A 361 -12.59 -13.87 -10.43
CA PRO A 361 -12.16 -14.69 -9.30
C PRO A 361 -11.03 -15.66 -9.66
N GLU A 362 -10.97 -16.14 -10.91
CA GLU A 362 -9.97 -17.14 -11.29
C GLU A 362 -8.61 -16.48 -11.52
N GLY A 363 -8.57 -15.31 -12.17
CA GLY A 363 -7.34 -14.53 -12.27
C GLY A 363 -6.72 -14.18 -10.90
N ILE A 364 -7.54 -13.82 -9.90
CA ILE A 364 -7.03 -13.53 -8.55
C ILE A 364 -6.54 -14.81 -7.85
N LYS A 365 -7.19 -15.96 -8.06
CA LYS A 365 -6.68 -17.25 -7.56
C LYS A 365 -5.35 -17.61 -8.20
N ASP A 366 -5.20 -17.41 -9.51
CA ASP A 366 -3.94 -17.64 -10.20
C ASP A 366 -2.83 -16.73 -9.63
N LEU A 367 -3.15 -15.46 -9.36
CA LEU A 367 -2.24 -14.53 -8.69
C LEU A 367 -1.82 -15.01 -7.29
N ILE A 368 -2.74 -15.59 -6.53
CA ILE A 368 -2.45 -16.18 -5.21
C ILE A 368 -1.60 -17.44 -5.35
N LEU A 369 -1.84 -18.28 -6.37
CA LEU A 369 -1.04 -19.48 -6.63
C LEU A 369 0.43 -19.14 -6.96
N GLN A 370 0.70 -18.00 -7.58
CA GLN A 370 2.06 -17.52 -7.82
C GLN A 370 2.86 -17.25 -6.53
N LEU A 371 2.18 -17.06 -5.39
CA LEU A 371 2.86 -16.93 -4.10
C LEU A 371 3.52 -18.25 -3.67
N ASP A 372 2.93 -19.38 -4.04
CA ASP A 372 3.40 -20.73 -3.72
C ASP A 372 4.26 -21.31 -4.86
N TYR A 373 3.95 -20.95 -6.11
CA TYR A 373 4.58 -21.47 -7.33
C TYR A 373 4.97 -20.35 -8.30
N PRO A 374 6.09 -19.63 -8.06
CA PRO A 374 6.51 -18.47 -8.85
C PRO A 374 6.96 -18.78 -10.30
N TYR A 375 6.85 -20.03 -10.76
CA TYR A 375 7.27 -20.45 -12.12
C TYR A 375 6.26 -20.07 -13.21
N THR A 376 5.07 -19.61 -12.84
CA THR A 376 3.99 -19.24 -13.76
C THR A 376 3.83 -17.72 -13.79
N GLN A 377 4.40 -17.07 -14.80
CA GLN A 377 4.22 -15.64 -15.14
C GLN A 377 4.47 -14.63 -14.00
N GLY A 378 5.74 -14.24 -13.80
CA GLY A 378 6.12 -13.12 -12.91
C GLY A 378 6.95 -13.55 -11.70
N SER A 379 7.44 -12.58 -10.93
CA SER A 379 8.11 -12.84 -9.65
C SER A 379 7.10 -12.85 -8.50
N GLN A 380 7.39 -13.59 -7.43
CA GLN A 380 6.58 -13.59 -6.20
C GLN A 380 6.33 -12.15 -5.68
N ASP A 381 7.35 -11.29 -5.73
CA ASP A 381 7.25 -9.88 -5.36
C ASP A 381 6.24 -9.10 -6.22
N SER A 382 6.16 -9.40 -7.52
CA SER A 382 5.17 -8.75 -8.40
C SER A 382 3.73 -9.15 -8.06
N ALA A 383 3.51 -10.41 -7.70
CA ALA A 383 2.22 -10.89 -7.24
C ALA A 383 1.79 -10.24 -5.92
N LEU A 384 2.72 -10.16 -4.96
CA LEU A 384 2.50 -9.49 -3.67
C LEU A 384 2.18 -8.00 -3.85
N LEU A 385 2.86 -7.30 -4.76
CA LEU A 385 2.56 -5.89 -5.06
C LEU A 385 1.16 -5.70 -5.64
N MET A 386 0.75 -6.56 -6.58
CA MET A 386 -0.61 -6.51 -7.15
C MET A 386 -1.68 -6.78 -6.08
N LEU A 387 -1.46 -7.77 -5.22
CA LEU A 387 -2.39 -8.07 -4.12
C LEU A 387 -2.44 -6.94 -3.08
N LEU A 388 -1.32 -6.27 -2.79
CA LEU A 388 -1.29 -5.10 -1.89
C LEU A 388 -2.08 -3.92 -2.47
N GLU A 389 -1.89 -3.60 -3.76
CA GLU A 389 -2.63 -2.54 -4.45
C GLU A 389 -4.12 -2.87 -4.48
N MET A 390 -4.48 -4.13 -4.75
CA MET A 390 -5.87 -4.59 -4.78
C MET A 390 -6.52 -4.48 -3.38
N ARG A 391 -5.81 -4.90 -2.34
CA ARG A 391 -6.23 -4.75 -0.93
C ARG A 391 -6.48 -3.29 -0.60
N ASP A 392 -5.57 -2.39 -0.96
CA ASP A 392 -5.72 -0.96 -0.68
C ASP A 392 -6.92 -0.35 -1.40
N ARG A 393 -7.09 -0.61 -2.71
CA ARG A 393 -8.25 -0.09 -3.48
C ARG A 393 -9.58 -0.62 -2.96
N ILE A 394 -9.66 -1.90 -2.60
CA ILE A 394 -10.88 -2.49 -2.05
C ILE A 394 -11.18 -1.92 -0.66
N ASN A 395 -10.18 -1.82 0.21
CA ASN A 395 -10.38 -1.32 1.57
C ASN A 395 -10.60 0.21 1.61
N ARG A 396 -10.21 0.98 0.59
CA ARG A 396 -10.59 2.40 0.45
C ARG A 396 -12.11 2.61 0.34
N LEU A 397 -12.84 1.61 -0.14
CA LEU A 397 -14.31 1.61 -0.22
C LEU A 397 -14.96 1.09 1.08
N SER A 398 -14.20 0.92 2.16
CA SER A 398 -14.78 0.68 3.49
C SER A 398 -15.56 1.91 3.95
N PRO A 399 -16.75 1.75 4.56
CA PRO A 399 -17.50 2.86 5.12
C PRO A 399 -16.64 3.61 6.17
N PRO A 400 -16.70 4.95 6.23
CA PRO A 400 -16.04 5.72 7.28
C PRO A 400 -16.42 5.23 8.69
N GLY A 401 -15.41 4.99 9.53
CA GLY A 401 -15.57 4.50 10.89
C GLY A 401 -14.29 4.71 11.71
N GLN A 402 -14.28 4.23 12.95
CA GLN A 402 -13.11 4.32 13.85
C GLN A 402 -11.89 3.60 13.25
N GLN A 403 -12.11 2.44 12.65
CA GLN A 403 -11.11 1.68 11.90
C GLN A 403 -11.67 1.36 10.51
N ARG A 404 -10.82 1.34 9.49
CA ARG A 404 -11.21 0.89 8.14
C ARG A 404 -11.42 -0.62 8.17
N LEU A 405 -12.46 -1.09 7.52
CA LEU A 405 -12.79 -2.51 7.49
C LEU A 405 -11.91 -3.26 6.49
N ASP A 406 -11.49 -4.48 6.85
CA ASP A 406 -10.77 -5.37 5.94
C ASP A 406 -11.72 -6.09 4.97
N LEU A 407 -12.24 -5.32 4.00
CA LEU A 407 -13.10 -5.80 2.94
C LEU A 407 -12.38 -6.78 2.01
N PHE A 408 -11.08 -6.66 1.84
CA PHE A 408 -10.28 -7.55 1.02
C PHE A 408 -10.29 -8.99 1.56
N SER A 409 -10.08 -9.18 2.87
CA SER A 409 -10.20 -10.50 3.49
C SER A 409 -11.61 -11.11 3.32
N CYS A 410 -12.67 -10.28 3.43
CA CYS A 410 -14.03 -10.71 3.14
C CYS A 410 -14.23 -11.16 1.69
N LEU A 411 -13.64 -10.43 0.73
CA LEU A 411 -13.70 -10.78 -0.69
C LEU A 411 -13.01 -12.13 -0.95
N LEU A 412 -11.82 -12.34 -0.39
CA LEU A 412 -11.11 -13.62 -0.48
C LEU A 412 -11.94 -14.77 0.11
N ARG A 413 -12.54 -14.55 1.28
CA ARG A 413 -13.35 -15.55 1.98
C ARG A 413 -14.61 -15.94 1.21
N HIS A 414 -15.40 -14.97 0.75
CA HIS A 414 -16.75 -15.23 0.22
C HIS A 414 -16.80 -15.33 -1.30
N ARG A 415 -16.01 -14.53 -2.03
CA ARG A 415 -16.02 -14.53 -3.50
C ARG A 415 -15.05 -15.55 -4.08
N LEU A 416 -13.85 -15.67 -3.51
CA LEU A 416 -12.88 -16.70 -3.92
C LEU A 416 -13.10 -18.05 -3.22
N LYS A 417 -13.92 -18.08 -2.16
CA LYS A 417 -14.23 -19.26 -1.35
C LYS A 417 -12.99 -19.86 -0.65
N LEU A 418 -12.02 -19.02 -0.30
CA LEU A 418 -10.85 -19.45 0.45
C LEU A 418 -11.22 -19.79 1.90
N SER A 419 -10.51 -20.75 2.49
CA SER A 419 -10.60 -21.06 3.92
C SER A 419 -10.03 -19.93 4.77
N THR A 420 -10.45 -19.83 6.03
CA THR A 420 -9.90 -18.85 6.98
C THR A 420 -8.38 -18.98 7.11
N SER A 421 -7.83 -20.21 7.10
CA SER A 421 -6.39 -20.44 7.13
C SER A 421 -5.65 -19.89 5.91
N GLU A 422 -6.23 -20.01 4.71
CA GLU A 422 -5.63 -19.46 3.48
C GLU A 422 -5.65 -17.93 3.52
N VAL A 423 -6.75 -17.32 3.96
CA VAL A 423 -6.87 -15.86 4.08
C VAL A 423 -5.85 -15.31 5.08
N VAL A 424 -5.70 -15.94 6.25
CA VAL A 424 -4.69 -15.56 7.26
C VAL A 424 -3.28 -15.67 6.67
N ARG A 425 -2.97 -16.78 5.99
CA ARG A 425 -1.66 -16.97 5.33
C ARG A 425 -1.35 -15.88 4.30
N ILE A 426 -2.33 -15.51 3.47
CA ILE A 426 -2.18 -14.43 2.48
C ILE A 426 -1.97 -13.10 3.18
N ARG A 427 -2.78 -12.78 4.19
CA ARG A 427 -2.66 -11.55 4.99
C ARG A 427 -1.28 -11.42 5.62
N ASP A 428 -0.79 -12.48 6.25
CA ASP A 428 0.52 -12.49 6.91
C ASP A 428 1.65 -12.34 5.88
N SER A 429 1.52 -12.95 4.69
CA SER A 429 2.46 -12.78 3.58
C SER A 429 2.50 -11.33 3.07
N LEU A 430 1.34 -10.70 2.92
CA LEU A 430 1.22 -9.30 2.53
C LEU A 430 1.81 -8.37 3.59
N GLN A 431 1.59 -8.63 4.88
CA GLN A 431 2.14 -7.84 5.99
C GLN A 431 3.67 -7.98 6.08
N MET A 432 4.20 -9.20 5.92
CA MET A 432 5.64 -9.44 5.88
C MET A 432 6.31 -8.78 4.67
N PHE A 433 5.63 -8.69 3.54
CA PHE A 433 6.14 -8.02 2.34
C PHE A 433 6.03 -6.49 2.47
N SER A 434 4.88 -5.98 2.93
CA SER A 434 4.63 -4.56 3.20
C SER A 434 5.69 -3.96 4.10
N SER A 435 6.06 -4.64 5.20
CA SER A 435 7.11 -4.16 6.13
C SER A 435 8.53 -4.03 5.52
N LYS A 436 8.77 -4.59 4.33
CA LYS A 436 10.02 -4.44 3.58
C LYS A 436 9.99 -3.27 2.59
N LEU A 437 8.81 -2.69 2.34
CA LEU A 437 8.63 -1.58 1.41
C LEU A 437 8.96 -0.23 2.06
N PRO A 438 9.51 0.73 1.29
CA PRO A 438 9.74 2.09 1.78
C PRO A 438 8.41 2.78 2.08
N ASN A 439 8.31 3.50 3.20
CA ASN A 439 7.12 4.24 3.63
C ASN A 439 5.85 3.38 3.87
N SER A 440 5.98 2.10 4.22
CA SER A 440 4.82 1.28 4.57
C SER A 440 4.27 1.66 5.96
N SER A 441 3.23 2.48 6.01
CA SER A 441 2.34 2.54 7.17
C SER A 441 1.11 1.69 6.87
N ASP A 442 1.13 0.43 7.28
CA ASP A 442 -0.05 -0.43 7.17
C ASP A 442 -1.11 0.06 8.18
N PRO A 443 -2.26 0.57 7.73
CA PRO A 443 -3.31 1.02 8.65
C PRO A 443 -3.86 -0.20 9.40
N GLU A 444 -4.18 -0.02 10.68
CA GLU A 444 -4.87 -1.05 11.44
C GLU A 444 -6.29 -1.24 10.87
N LEU A 445 -6.57 -2.43 10.35
CA LEU A 445 -7.84 -2.78 9.73
C LEU A 445 -8.73 -3.54 10.71
N GLY A 446 -9.99 -3.11 10.82
CA GLY A 446 -11.02 -3.80 11.59
C GLY A 446 -11.52 -5.05 10.85
N GLN A 447 -11.64 -6.17 11.57
CA GLN A 447 -12.15 -7.41 11.01
C GLN A 447 -13.68 -7.34 10.86
N LEU A 448 -14.19 -7.61 9.65
CA LEU A 448 -15.62 -7.73 9.38
C LEU A 448 -16.08 -9.19 9.17
N CYS A 449 -15.27 -10.00 8.47
CA CYS A 449 -15.55 -11.41 8.17
C CYS A 449 -14.56 -12.32 8.88
N SER A 450 -14.98 -13.57 9.16
CA SER A 450 -14.19 -14.57 9.92
C SER A 450 -13.79 -15.81 9.13
#